data_AF-A0A2N5US70-F1
#
_entry.id   AF-A0A2N5US70-F1
#
_cell.length_a   1.000
_cell.length_b   1.000
_cell.length_c   1.000
_cell.angle_alpha   90.00
_cell.angle_beta   90.00
_cell.angle_gamma   90.00
#
_symmetry.space_group_name_H-M   'P 1'
#
loop_
_entity.id
_entity.type
_entity.pdbx_description
1 polymer ?
#
loop_
_entity_poly.entity_id
_entity_poly.type
_entity_poly.pdbx_seq_one_letter_code
_entity_poly.pdbx_strand_id
1 'polypeptide(L)'
;MNTLHGQLRTAPFIDLSENLIKARRNRRPLIALESTILTHGLPHAVAIQVAQELEQIATDHHVTPVHIAVINGRIKLGLSSNDLHHLIHSKPNHHHLHKIGRRDLPTAITQKISGGTTVSASMAIAHLAGIKVFATGGIGGVHRGASHTMDISSDLTELSKTPVAVLCTGVKSILGISHTLEYFETLGVPGISFSKAKEFPAFSSPKSGHQAPFNSTSTLKCAQTIFLASTCPEHSPLAKGFEALFKAKNSDLMEAKAAYDQKEKVTLLCKPAKDTIVELRKTIESAAPEIRENLTELTAKLAKDRAKWAKDGLDEEECLQKEEEYLNERLSQEQMALEAIHPVDRSIMDRYQRYQTQMKQEKEELDSLESETEKCKEKIKLTYDQWRPCLDKLIRNIDAKFDVAFTSDYAGIGCLGRIVVVDDPDYDKWEIEVPVSFRDNEKLVRLDPHRQSGGERSLATIMYLKSLTELSKPPF
;
A
#
# COMPACT_ATOMS: atom_id res chain seq x y z
N MET A 1 -14.76 24.50 -31.19
CA MET A 1 -15.33 24.79 -29.84
C MET A 1 -16.85 25.00 -29.83
N ASN A 2 -17.56 25.20 -30.97
CA ASN A 2 -19.02 25.40 -30.99
C ASN A 2 -19.88 24.11 -30.91
N THR A 3 -19.31 22.91 -31.04
CA THR A 3 -20.07 21.65 -31.07
C THR A 3 -20.42 21.10 -29.68
N LEU A 4 -19.54 21.23 -28.68
CA LEU A 4 -19.80 20.80 -27.29
C LEU A 4 -20.89 21.64 -26.59
N HIS A 5 -21.00 22.92 -26.93
CA HIS A 5 -22.00 23.83 -26.32
C HIS A 5 -23.44 23.46 -26.72
N GLY A 6 -23.63 22.91 -27.93
CA GLY A 6 -24.91 22.36 -28.39
C GLY A 6 -25.25 21.02 -27.73
N GLN A 7 -24.27 20.12 -27.61
CA GLN A 7 -24.48 18.75 -27.10
C GLN A 7 -24.88 18.69 -25.61
N LEU A 8 -24.37 19.59 -24.76
CA LEU A 8 -24.76 19.65 -23.33
C LEU A 8 -26.16 20.20 -23.10
N ARG A 9 -26.65 21.07 -23.98
CA ARG A 9 -28.04 21.57 -23.92
C ARG A 9 -29.06 20.51 -24.33
N THR A 10 -28.61 19.43 -24.97
CA THR A 10 -29.47 18.36 -25.51
C THR A 10 -29.43 17.06 -24.71
N ALA A 11 -28.58 16.93 -23.69
CA ALA A 11 -28.57 15.73 -22.84
C ALA A 11 -29.77 15.78 -21.88
N PRO A 12 -30.80 14.94 -22.04
CA PRO A 12 -32.08 15.09 -21.35
C PRO A 12 -32.00 14.86 -19.83
N PHE A 13 -30.85 14.40 -19.32
CA PHE A 13 -30.60 14.03 -17.93
C PHE A 13 -29.62 14.98 -17.20
N ILE A 14 -29.16 16.08 -17.83
CA ILE A 14 -28.23 17.05 -17.23
C ILE A 14 -28.94 18.38 -16.98
N ASP A 15 -28.83 18.89 -15.75
CA ASP A 15 -29.28 20.21 -15.35
C ASP A 15 -28.08 21.13 -15.12
N LEU A 16 -28.10 22.29 -15.78
CA LEU A 16 -27.09 23.34 -15.59
C LEU A 16 -27.65 24.42 -14.66
N SER A 17 -26.89 24.84 -13.66
CA SER A 17 -27.26 25.99 -12.84
C SER A 17 -27.21 27.29 -13.65
N GLU A 18 -28.02 28.29 -13.27
CA GLU A 18 -27.96 29.61 -13.90
C GLU A 18 -26.57 30.24 -13.80
N ASN A 19 -25.89 30.05 -12.67
CA ASN A 19 -24.56 30.58 -12.43
C ASN A 19 -23.55 29.98 -13.42
N LEU A 20 -23.62 28.67 -13.68
CA LEU A 20 -22.79 28.03 -14.69
C LEU A 20 -23.09 28.56 -16.10
N ILE A 21 -24.36 28.74 -16.45
CA ILE A 21 -24.77 29.29 -17.75
C ILE A 21 -24.23 30.72 -17.93
N LYS A 22 -24.38 31.58 -16.91
CA LYS A 22 -23.87 32.96 -16.90
C LYS A 22 -22.34 32.99 -17.00
N ALA A 23 -21.65 32.16 -16.21
CA ALA A 23 -20.20 32.06 -16.21
C ALA A 23 -19.65 31.65 -17.58
N ARG A 24 -20.28 30.65 -18.23
CA ARG A 24 -19.90 30.25 -19.60
C ARG A 24 -20.10 31.35 -20.62
N ARG A 25 -21.24 32.04 -20.60
CA ARG A 25 -21.51 33.19 -21.50
C ARG A 25 -20.45 34.28 -21.35
N ASN A 26 -20.02 34.52 -20.11
CA ASN A 26 -19.02 35.54 -19.78
C ASN A 26 -17.57 35.02 -19.85
N ARG A 27 -17.34 33.78 -20.31
CA ARG A 27 -16.01 33.12 -20.35
C ARG A 27 -15.26 33.18 -19.01
N ARG A 28 -15.98 33.10 -17.89
CA ARG A 28 -15.38 33.02 -16.56
C ARG A 28 -14.73 31.65 -16.35
N PRO A 29 -13.58 31.57 -15.64
CA PRO A 29 -12.98 30.30 -15.25
C PRO A 29 -13.96 29.47 -14.42
N LEU A 30 -13.96 28.15 -14.63
CA LEU A 30 -14.82 27.19 -13.93
C LEU A 30 -13.96 26.20 -13.16
N ILE A 31 -14.37 25.86 -11.94
CA ILE A 31 -13.78 24.76 -11.16
C ILE A 31 -14.87 23.78 -10.74
N ALA A 32 -14.70 22.51 -11.09
CA ALA A 32 -15.61 21.46 -10.64
C ALA A 32 -15.29 21.07 -9.20
N LEU A 33 -16.33 20.71 -8.44
CA LEU A 33 -16.25 20.24 -7.06
C LEU A 33 -17.11 18.98 -6.90
N GLU A 34 -16.64 18.00 -6.12
CA GLU A 34 -17.41 16.77 -5.88
C GLU A 34 -18.44 16.96 -4.78
N SER A 35 -19.33 15.99 -4.61
CA SER A 35 -20.35 15.98 -3.56
C SER A 35 -20.29 14.74 -2.66
N THR A 36 -19.47 13.73 -2.98
CA THR A 36 -19.23 12.60 -2.06
C THR A 36 -18.65 13.06 -0.73
N ILE A 37 -17.71 14.01 -0.73
CA ILE A 37 -17.21 14.61 0.51
C ILE A 37 -18.32 15.22 1.38
N LEU A 38 -19.33 15.87 0.76
CA LEU A 38 -20.44 16.52 1.47
C LEU A 38 -21.47 15.54 2.02
N THR A 39 -21.60 14.37 1.39
CA THR A 39 -22.65 13.38 1.69
C THR A 39 -22.16 12.22 2.55
N HIS A 40 -20.90 11.81 2.40
CA HIS A 40 -20.30 10.64 3.05
C HIS A 40 -18.96 10.92 3.72
N GLY A 41 -18.34 12.07 3.44
CA GLY A 41 -16.99 12.39 3.93
C GLY A 41 -16.95 13.27 5.18
N LEU A 42 -18.02 13.99 5.48
CA LEU A 42 -18.07 14.99 6.55
C LEU A 42 -19.39 14.89 7.35
N PRO A 43 -19.39 15.26 8.65
CA PRO A 43 -20.61 15.48 9.39
C PRO A 43 -21.49 16.59 8.75
N HIS A 44 -22.81 16.46 8.82
CA HIS A 44 -23.75 17.36 8.13
C HIS A 44 -23.53 18.86 8.39
N ALA A 45 -23.31 19.25 9.65
CA ALA A 45 -23.07 20.65 10.01
C ALA A 45 -21.79 21.20 9.33
N VAL A 46 -20.75 20.39 9.27
CA VAL A 46 -19.46 20.73 8.65
C VAL A 46 -19.58 20.75 7.12
N ALA A 47 -20.37 19.84 6.53
CA ALA A 47 -20.56 19.78 5.09
C ALA A 47 -21.17 21.07 4.51
N ILE A 48 -22.17 21.67 5.19
CA ILE A 48 -22.78 22.94 4.75
C ILE A 48 -21.75 24.06 4.79
N GLN A 49 -21.02 24.17 5.90
CA GLN A 49 -20.00 25.19 6.09
C GLN A 49 -18.91 25.07 5.01
N VAL A 50 -18.39 23.86 4.77
CA VAL A 50 -17.36 23.61 3.75
C VAL A 50 -17.89 23.96 2.35
N ALA A 51 -19.12 23.59 2.00
CA ALA A 51 -19.69 23.94 0.70
C ALA A 51 -19.76 25.48 0.51
N GLN A 52 -20.19 26.22 1.54
CA GLN A 52 -20.25 27.68 1.51
C GLN A 52 -18.86 28.32 1.44
N GLU A 53 -17.91 27.83 2.22
CA GLU A 53 -16.52 28.32 2.21
C GLU A 53 -15.86 28.10 0.85
N LEU A 54 -16.06 26.94 0.22
CA LEU A 54 -15.54 26.66 -1.13
C LEU A 54 -16.15 27.59 -2.17
N GLU A 55 -17.45 27.90 -2.06
CA GLU A 55 -18.10 28.88 -2.94
C GLU A 55 -17.54 30.29 -2.75
N GLN A 56 -17.29 30.69 -1.50
CA GLN A 56 -16.71 31.99 -1.19
C GLN A 56 -15.28 32.12 -1.72
N ILE A 57 -14.41 31.12 -1.47
CA ILE A 57 -13.03 31.09 -1.97
C ILE A 57 -13.01 31.20 -3.50
N ALA A 58 -13.86 30.47 -4.20
CA ALA A 58 -13.94 30.55 -5.65
C ALA A 58 -14.37 31.95 -6.11
N THR A 59 -15.36 32.54 -5.44
CA THR A 59 -15.86 33.90 -5.71
C THR A 59 -14.77 34.96 -5.52
N ASP A 60 -14.01 34.87 -4.43
CA ASP A 60 -12.90 35.78 -4.11
C ASP A 60 -11.78 35.72 -5.16
N HIS A 61 -11.58 34.55 -5.78
CA HIS A 61 -10.65 34.34 -6.88
C HIS A 61 -11.25 34.54 -8.28
N HIS A 62 -12.49 35.05 -8.38
CA HIS A 62 -13.22 35.27 -9.63
C HIS A 62 -13.39 33.99 -10.49
N VAL A 63 -13.44 32.84 -9.84
CA VAL A 63 -13.71 31.52 -10.43
C VAL A 63 -15.15 31.13 -10.10
N THR A 64 -15.86 30.50 -11.05
CA THR A 64 -17.20 29.97 -10.76
C THR A 64 -17.10 28.52 -10.29
N PRO A 65 -17.50 28.20 -9.05
CA PRO A 65 -17.55 26.84 -8.53
C PRO A 65 -18.72 26.08 -9.15
N VAL A 66 -18.52 24.79 -9.40
CA VAL A 66 -19.53 23.89 -9.98
C VAL A 66 -19.55 22.58 -9.19
N HIS A 67 -20.31 22.54 -8.11
CA HIS A 67 -20.58 21.28 -7.41
C HIS A 67 -21.37 20.33 -8.32
N ILE A 68 -20.94 19.08 -8.37
CA ILE A 68 -21.53 18.02 -9.19
C ILE A 68 -22.21 17.02 -8.27
N ALA A 69 -23.45 16.63 -8.58
CA ALA A 69 -24.16 15.57 -7.89
C ALA A 69 -25.21 14.91 -8.79
N VAL A 70 -25.82 13.82 -8.33
CA VAL A 70 -27.01 13.24 -8.96
C VAL A 70 -28.18 13.40 -7.99
N ILE A 71 -29.29 13.99 -8.45
CA ILE A 71 -30.50 14.17 -7.67
C ILE A 71 -31.68 13.66 -8.48
N ASN A 72 -32.35 12.63 -7.98
CA ASN A 72 -33.49 11.96 -8.62
C ASN A 72 -33.18 11.55 -10.08
N GLY A 73 -31.98 11.01 -10.31
CA GLY A 73 -31.48 10.61 -11.62
C GLY A 73 -31.10 11.75 -12.57
N ARG A 74 -31.12 13.00 -12.09
CA ARG A 74 -30.64 14.17 -12.83
C ARG A 74 -29.23 14.51 -12.40
N ILE A 75 -28.30 14.62 -13.35
CA ILE A 75 -26.97 15.16 -13.08
C ILE A 75 -27.11 16.67 -12.90
N LYS A 76 -26.76 17.17 -11.71
CA LYS A 76 -26.72 18.60 -11.40
C LYS A 76 -25.31 19.14 -11.58
N LEU A 77 -25.16 20.15 -12.43
CA LEU A 77 -23.93 20.91 -12.64
C LEU A 77 -24.09 22.30 -12.02
N GLY A 78 -23.64 22.43 -10.77
CA GLY A 78 -23.95 23.53 -9.87
C GLY A 78 -25.22 23.21 -9.07
N LEU A 79 -25.10 23.27 -7.74
CA LEU A 79 -26.19 22.96 -6.82
C LEU A 79 -26.90 24.24 -6.40
N SER A 80 -28.22 24.21 -6.33
CA SER A 80 -28.98 25.23 -5.60
C SER A 80 -28.92 24.98 -4.09
N SER A 81 -29.33 25.97 -3.29
CA SER A 81 -29.46 25.79 -1.84
C SER A 81 -30.40 24.63 -1.48
N ASN A 82 -31.45 24.39 -2.28
CA ASN A 82 -32.36 23.27 -2.10
C ASN A 82 -31.71 21.92 -2.46
N ASP A 83 -30.92 21.88 -3.53
CA ASP A 83 -30.17 20.68 -3.91
C ASP A 83 -29.16 20.30 -2.82
N LEU A 84 -28.43 21.29 -2.30
CA LEU A 84 -27.47 21.10 -1.21
C LEU A 84 -28.16 20.65 0.07
N HIS A 85 -29.28 21.28 0.43
CA HIS A 85 -30.08 20.88 1.58
C HIS A 85 -30.62 19.45 1.42
N HIS A 86 -31.04 19.05 0.22
CA HIS A 86 -31.47 17.69 -0.08
C HIS A 86 -30.31 16.70 0.11
N LEU A 87 -29.13 16.98 -0.43
CA LEU A 87 -27.95 16.12 -0.30
C LEU A 87 -27.43 16.02 1.14
N ILE A 88 -27.66 17.02 1.98
CA ILE A 88 -27.15 17.03 3.35
C ILE A 88 -28.22 16.52 4.35
N HIS A 89 -29.49 16.88 4.22
CA HIS A 89 -30.51 16.57 5.23
C HIS A 89 -31.45 15.41 4.86
N SER A 90 -31.12 14.63 3.83
CA SER A 90 -31.89 13.42 3.52
C SER A 90 -31.87 12.48 4.74
N LYS A 91 -33.01 12.33 5.40
CA LYS A 91 -33.16 11.48 6.60
C LYS A 91 -32.84 10.03 6.23
N PRO A 92 -32.16 9.25 7.08
CA PRO A 92 -31.85 7.84 6.82
C PRO A 92 -33.08 6.97 6.50
N ASN A 93 -34.29 7.41 6.88
CA ASN A 93 -35.54 6.66 6.67
C ASN A 93 -36.27 6.99 5.37
N HIS A 94 -35.83 7.95 4.56
CA HIS A 94 -36.42 8.26 3.25
C HIS A 94 -35.31 8.59 2.24
N HIS A 95 -34.98 7.58 1.41
CA HIS A 95 -33.95 7.57 0.37
C HIS A 95 -32.51 7.61 0.89
N HIS A 96 -31.88 6.42 0.95
CA HIS A 96 -30.44 6.29 1.15
C HIS A 96 -29.72 7.07 0.03
N LEU A 97 -28.91 8.07 0.39
CA LEU A 97 -28.06 8.73 -0.59
C LEU A 97 -26.94 7.77 -0.98
N HIS A 98 -26.72 7.61 -2.27
CA HIS A 98 -25.67 6.72 -2.77
C HIS A 98 -24.35 7.47 -2.95
N LYS A 99 -23.24 6.76 -2.74
CA LYS A 99 -21.93 7.17 -3.26
C LYS A 99 -21.83 6.72 -4.71
N ILE A 100 -21.83 7.67 -5.64
CA ILE A 100 -21.97 7.41 -7.08
C ILE A 100 -20.62 7.57 -7.75
N GLY A 101 -19.99 6.44 -8.15
CA GLY A 101 -18.83 6.41 -9.02
C GLY A 101 -19.20 6.38 -10.49
N ARG A 102 -18.19 6.43 -11.39
CA ARG A 102 -18.45 6.48 -12.85
C ARG A 102 -19.32 5.33 -13.35
N ARG A 103 -19.10 4.10 -12.84
CA ARG A 103 -19.88 2.92 -13.24
C ARG A 103 -21.35 2.98 -12.80
N ASP A 104 -21.63 3.75 -11.74
CA ASP A 104 -22.94 3.82 -11.12
C ASP A 104 -23.84 4.87 -11.81
N LEU A 105 -23.25 5.80 -12.60
CA LEU A 105 -23.96 6.90 -13.26
C LEU A 105 -25.17 6.44 -14.11
N PRO A 106 -25.06 5.44 -15.01
CA PRO A 106 -26.21 5.02 -15.83
C PRO A 106 -27.36 4.47 -14.98
N THR A 107 -27.02 3.68 -13.96
CA THR A 107 -28.01 3.12 -13.02
C THR A 107 -28.63 4.23 -12.18
N ALA A 108 -27.84 5.20 -11.70
CA ALA A 108 -28.34 6.31 -10.91
C ALA A 108 -29.34 7.17 -11.70
N ILE A 109 -29.08 7.39 -13.00
CA ILE A 109 -29.99 8.12 -13.89
C ILE A 109 -31.28 7.33 -14.12
N THR A 110 -31.18 6.06 -14.53
CA THR A 110 -32.34 5.24 -14.91
C THR A 110 -33.24 4.90 -13.71
N GLN A 111 -32.66 4.67 -12.54
CA GLN A 111 -33.38 4.35 -11.30
C GLN A 111 -33.74 5.59 -10.47
N LYS A 112 -33.47 6.79 -10.99
CA LYS A 112 -33.77 8.06 -10.30
C LYS A 112 -33.14 8.13 -8.90
N ILE A 113 -31.92 7.64 -8.76
CA ILE A 113 -31.18 7.66 -7.50
C ILE A 113 -30.65 9.07 -7.22
N SER A 114 -30.60 9.43 -5.94
CA SER A 114 -29.91 10.61 -5.44
C SER A 114 -28.62 10.21 -4.73
N GLY A 115 -27.55 10.99 -4.91
CA GLY A 115 -26.27 10.66 -4.32
C GLY A 115 -25.15 11.64 -4.65
N GLY A 116 -24.11 11.59 -3.82
CA GLY A 116 -22.89 12.33 -4.05
C GLY A 116 -22.02 11.65 -5.10
N THR A 117 -21.43 12.42 -6.02
CA THR A 117 -20.50 11.90 -7.03
C THR A 117 -19.10 11.82 -6.46
N THR A 118 -18.40 10.70 -6.70
CA THR A 118 -16.98 10.57 -6.33
C THR A 118 -16.09 11.36 -7.29
N VAL A 119 -14.78 11.36 -7.07
CA VAL A 119 -13.78 11.84 -8.04
C VAL A 119 -14.03 11.23 -9.42
N SER A 120 -14.15 9.90 -9.54
CA SER A 120 -14.33 9.27 -10.86
C SER A 120 -15.59 9.73 -11.61
N ALA A 121 -16.73 9.84 -10.94
CA ALA A 121 -17.96 10.36 -11.55
C ALA A 121 -17.88 11.86 -11.85
N SER A 122 -17.34 12.64 -10.93
CA SER A 122 -17.24 14.10 -11.05
C SER A 122 -16.33 14.50 -12.20
N MET A 123 -15.22 13.79 -12.41
CA MET A 123 -14.33 13.97 -13.55
C MET A 123 -15.05 13.71 -14.88
N ALA A 124 -15.74 12.58 -15.01
CA ALA A 124 -16.47 12.22 -16.22
C ALA A 124 -17.50 13.31 -16.58
N ILE A 125 -18.27 13.76 -15.58
CA ILE A 125 -19.30 14.80 -15.75
C ILE A 125 -18.66 16.17 -16.05
N ALA A 126 -17.58 16.54 -15.37
CA ALA A 126 -16.85 17.78 -15.61
C ALA A 126 -16.30 17.83 -17.04
N HIS A 127 -15.76 16.71 -17.53
CA HIS A 127 -15.29 16.58 -18.90
C HIS A 127 -16.42 16.73 -19.92
N LEU A 128 -17.54 16.04 -19.71
CA LEU A 128 -18.74 16.22 -20.52
C LEU A 128 -19.18 17.68 -20.55
N ALA A 129 -19.08 18.37 -19.40
CA ALA A 129 -19.35 19.79 -19.23
C ALA A 129 -18.25 20.72 -19.79
N GLY A 130 -17.17 20.20 -20.36
CA GLY A 130 -16.04 21.00 -20.85
C GLY A 130 -15.29 21.76 -19.75
N ILE A 131 -15.46 21.39 -18.48
CA ILE A 131 -14.69 21.93 -17.35
C ILE A 131 -13.37 21.17 -17.28
N LYS A 132 -12.25 21.90 -17.21
CA LYS A 132 -10.89 21.33 -17.31
C LYS A 132 -10.19 21.15 -15.97
N VAL A 133 -10.69 21.78 -14.91
CA VAL A 133 -10.09 21.75 -13.57
C VAL A 133 -11.13 21.30 -12.57
N PHE A 134 -10.75 20.33 -11.75
CA PHE A 134 -11.56 19.74 -10.69
C PHE A 134 -10.75 19.77 -9.39
N ALA A 135 -11.38 20.18 -8.28
CA ALA A 135 -10.75 20.18 -6.97
C ALA A 135 -11.46 19.23 -6.00
N THR A 136 -10.66 18.54 -5.20
CA THR A 136 -11.11 17.63 -4.14
C THR A 136 -10.11 17.66 -2.98
N GLY A 137 -10.48 17.10 -1.83
CA GLY A 137 -9.55 16.89 -0.73
C GLY A 137 -8.46 15.90 -1.14
N GLY A 138 -8.84 14.65 -1.39
CA GLY A 138 -7.90 13.58 -1.74
C GLY A 138 -8.55 12.56 -2.66
N ILE A 139 -7.80 12.07 -3.64
CA ILE A 139 -8.29 11.05 -4.57
C ILE A 139 -8.33 9.67 -3.89
N GLY A 140 -9.11 8.75 -4.45
CA GLY A 140 -8.92 7.33 -4.18
C GLY A 140 -7.59 6.82 -4.77
N GLY A 141 -7.26 5.58 -4.46
CA GLY A 141 -5.98 4.98 -4.84
C GLY A 141 -5.97 3.48 -4.60
N VAL A 142 -4.79 2.92 -4.53
CA VAL A 142 -4.59 1.50 -4.19
C VAL A 142 -4.74 1.34 -2.68
N HIS A 143 -5.62 0.46 -2.22
CA HIS A 143 -5.79 0.20 -0.79
C HIS A 143 -4.60 -0.58 -0.22
N ARG A 144 -4.34 -0.44 1.09
CA ARG A 144 -3.35 -1.28 1.78
C ARG A 144 -3.85 -2.73 1.73
N GLY A 145 -2.98 -3.67 1.32
CA GLY A 145 -3.37 -5.07 1.10
C GLY A 145 -3.97 -5.40 -0.28
N ALA A 146 -3.99 -4.43 -1.22
CA ALA A 146 -4.52 -4.66 -2.57
C ALA A 146 -3.80 -5.75 -3.37
N SER A 147 -2.59 -6.16 -2.98
CA SER A 147 -1.90 -7.34 -3.55
C SER A 147 -2.71 -8.63 -3.39
N HIS A 148 -3.59 -8.70 -2.38
CA HIS A 148 -4.47 -9.84 -2.12
C HIS A 148 -5.92 -9.53 -2.45
N THR A 149 -6.39 -8.31 -2.16
CA THR A 149 -7.82 -7.96 -2.28
C THR A 149 -8.20 -7.39 -3.64
N MET A 150 -7.23 -6.89 -4.40
CA MET A 150 -7.45 -6.11 -5.63
C MET A 150 -8.35 -4.88 -5.41
N ASP A 151 -8.44 -4.36 -4.18
CA ASP A 151 -9.22 -3.17 -3.85
C ASP A 151 -8.48 -1.90 -4.33
N ILE A 152 -8.84 -1.45 -5.54
CA ILE A 152 -8.22 -0.34 -6.23
C ILE A 152 -9.30 0.62 -6.69
N SER A 153 -9.17 1.89 -6.31
CA SER A 153 -10.17 2.91 -6.64
C SER A 153 -10.30 3.12 -8.15
N SER A 154 -11.54 3.16 -8.63
CA SER A 154 -11.89 3.58 -9.99
C SER A 154 -11.39 4.98 -10.37
N ASP A 155 -11.02 5.81 -9.40
CA ASP A 155 -10.45 7.15 -9.63
C ASP A 155 -9.16 7.06 -10.46
N LEU A 156 -8.33 6.02 -10.25
CA LEU A 156 -7.07 5.86 -10.97
C LEU A 156 -7.31 5.59 -12.46
N THR A 157 -8.26 4.72 -12.77
CA THR A 157 -8.65 4.45 -14.16
C THR A 157 -9.34 5.64 -14.81
N GLU A 158 -10.04 6.47 -14.04
CA GLU A 158 -10.63 7.70 -14.56
C GLU A 158 -9.58 8.74 -14.93
N LEU A 159 -8.58 8.92 -14.06
CA LEU A 159 -7.46 9.83 -14.28
C LEU A 159 -6.70 9.54 -15.59
N SER A 160 -6.68 8.29 -16.05
CA SER A 160 -6.00 7.91 -17.29
C SER A 160 -6.80 8.13 -18.57
N LYS A 161 -8.10 8.40 -18.47
CA LYS A 161 -9.02 8.45 -19.62
C LYS A 161 -9.72 9.78 -19.80
N THR A 162 -9.77 10.60 -18.75
CA THR A 162 -10.59 11.80 -18.71
C THR A 162 -9.69 13.03 -18.59
N PRO A 163 -9.62 13.91 -19.63
CA PRO A 163 -8.70 15.04 -19.64
C PRO A 163 -9.26 16.20 -18.80
N VAL A 164 -9.22 16.01 -17.49
CA VAL A 164 -9.57 16.94 -16.42
C VAL A 164 -8.45 16.89 -15.38
N ALA A 165 -7.86 18.03 -15.08
CA ALA A 165 -6.84 18.14 -14.05
C ALA A 165 -7.48 18.08 -12.66
N VAL A 166 -6.96 17.22 -11.79
CA VAL A 166 -7.44 17.06 -10.41
C VAL A 166 -6.48 17.70 -9.43
N LEU A 167 -6.94 18.73 -8.74
CA LEU A 167 -6.23 19.39 -7.65
C LEU A 167 -6.62 18.71 -6.32
N CYS A 168 -5.64 18.16 -5.60
CA CYS A 168 -5.85 17.43 -4.36
C CYS A 168 -4.61 17.47 -3.46
N THR A 169 -4.76 17.05 -2.21
CA THR A 169 -3.65 16.84 -1.26
C THR A 169 -3.09 15.41 -1.33
N GLY A 170 -3.16 14.78 -2.49
CA GLY A 170 -2.70 13.42 -2.73
C GLY A 170 -3.81 12.38 -2.60
N VAL A 171 -3.45 11.16 -2.20
CA VAL A 171 -4.40 10.06 -1.95
C VAL A 171 -4.89 10.11 -0.50
N LYS A 172 -6.13 9.69 -0.24
CA LYS A 172 -6.67 9.60 1.13
C LYS A 172 -5.73 8.80 2.05
N SER A 173 -5.60 9.22 3.32
CA SER A 173 -4.60 8.72 4.29
C SER A 173 -4.65 7.20 4.54
N ILE A 174 -5.80 6.57 4.32
CA ILE A 174 -6.01 5.12 4.47
C ILE A 174 -5.40 4.27 3.34
N LEU A 175 -4.86 4.90 2.29
CA LEU A 175 -4.40 4.22 1.08
C LEU A 175 -2.88 3.99 1.07
N GLY A 176 -2.43 3.13 0.14
CA GLY A 176 -1.02 2.87 -0.11
C GLY A 176 -0.45 3.84 -1.14
N ILE A 177 0.38 4.80 -0.69
CA ILE A 177 0.97 5.83 -1.58
C ILE A 177 1.91 5.19 -2.60
N SER A 178 2.84 4.34 -2.16
CA SER A 178 3.80 3.65 -3.04
C SER A 178 3.09 2.95 -4.21
N HIS A 179 2.14 2.06 -3.90
CA HIS A 179 1.40 1.32 -4.91
C HIS A 179 0.55 2.21 -5.81
N THR A 180 0.04 3.34 -5.29
CA THR A 180 -0.72 4.28 -6.12
C THR A 180 0.17 5.02 -7.12
N LEU A 181 1.40 5.37 -6.73
CA LEU A 181 2.38 5.98 -7.63
C LEU A 181 2.80 5.02 -8.75
N GLU A 182 3.03 3.74 -8.43
CA GLU A 182 3.27 2.68 -9.44
C GLU A 182 2.08 2.56 -10.42
N TYR A 183 0.86 2.70 -9.91
CA TYR A 183 -0.34 2.67 -10.74
C TYR A 183 -0.45 3.92 -11.64
N PHE A 184 -0.05 5.10 -11.16
CA PHE A 184 0.05 6.30 -11.99
C PHE A 184 1.02 6.13 -13.13
N GLU A 185 2.20 5.57 -12.86
CA GLU A 185 3.18 5.25 -13.90
C GLU A 185 2.60 4.28 -14.93
N THR A 186 2.04 3.16 -14.46
CA THR A 186 1.42 2.13 -15.28
C THR A 186 0.33 2.68 -16.20
N LEU A 187 -0.49 3.60 -15.69
CA LEU A 187 -1.60 4.20 -16.42
C LEU A 187 -1.21 5.46 -17.23
N GLY A 188 0.04 5.90 -17.18
CA GLY A 188 0.49 7.14 -17.84
C GLY A 188 -0.14 8.41 -17.26
N VAL A 189 -0.53 8.39 -15.99
CA VAL A 189 -1.14 9.55 -15.31
C VAL A 189 -0.05 10.49 -14.80
N PRO A 190 0.03 11.74 -15.26
CA PRO A 190 1.03 12.68 -14.78
C PRO A 190 0.72 13.13 -13.34
N GLY A 191 1.62 12.82 -12.42
CA GLY A 191 1.58 13.31 -11.03
C GLY A 191 2.53 14.48 -10.81
N ILE A 192 2.01 15.62 -10.35
CA ILE A 192 2.81 16.83 -10.05
C ILE A 192 2.52 17.28 -8.62
N SER A 193 3.55 17.34 -7.77
CA SER A 193 3.43 18.03 -6.48
C SER A 193 3.61 19.54 -6.67
N PHE A 194 2.64 20.32 -6.17
CA PHE A 194 2.74 21.78 -6.19
C PHE A 194 3.49 22.29 -4.95
N SER A 195 4.80 22.07 -4.93
CA SER A 195 5.64 22.42 -3.79
C SER A 195 7.12 22.59 -4.20
N LYS A 196 7.90 23.23 -3.32
CA LYS A 196 9.36 23.32 -3.49
C LYS A 196 10.02 21.94 -3.40
N ALA A 197 9.50 21.06 -2.54
CA ALA A 197 9.95 19.69 -2.42
C ALA A 197 9.29 18.79 -3.46
N LYS A 198 10.01 17.76 -3.91
CA LYS A 198 9.46 16.73 -4.81
C LYS A 198 8.62 15.69 -4.07
N GLU A 199 8.34 15.89 -2.78
CA GLU A 199 7.55 14.96 -1.97
C GLU A 199 6.07 14.91 -2.41
N PHE A 200 5.51 13.70 -2.46
CA PHE A 200 4.10 13.46 -2.71
C PHE A 200 3.31 13.69 -1.40
N PRO A 201 2.23 14.47 -1.38
CA PRO A 201 1.49 14.73 -0.15
C PRO A 201 0.70 13.50 0.33
N ALA A 202 0.64 13.30 1.65
CA ALA A 202 -0.10 12.20 2.30
C ALA A 202 -1.42 12.71 2.92
N PHE A 203 -2.22 13.41 2.11
CA PHE A 203 -3.49 14.00 2.52
C PHE A 203 -3.35 15.03 3.66
N SER A 204 -3.51 14.61 4.90
CA SER A 204 -3.40 15.47 6.09
C SER A 204 -1.95 15.84 6.43
N SER A 205 -0.97 15.12 5.89
CA SER A 205 0.45 15.39 6.10
C SER A 205 1.11 15.87 4.80
N PRO A 206 1.91 16.95 4.82
CA PRO A 206 2.72 17.35 3.67
C PRO A 206 3.88 16.39 3.42
N LYS A 207 4.24 15.55 4.41
CA LYS A 207 5.31 14.57 4.33
C LYS A 207 4.74 13.16 4.24
N SER A 208 5.16 12.40 3.23
CA SER A 208 4.77 11.01 2.99
C SER A 208 5.94 10.04 2.98
N GLY A 209 7.18 10.53 2.85
CA GLY A 209 8.34 9.68 2.55
C GLY A 209 8.40 9.18 1.10
N HIS A 210 7.45 9.55 0.24
CA HIS A 210 7.41 9.18 -1.17
C HIS A 210 7.61 10.40 -2.08
N GLN A 211 8.35 10.21 -3.17
CA GLN A 211 8.58 11.27 -4.16
C GLN A 211 7.45 11.27 -5.20
N ALA A 212 6.93 12.44 -5.52
CA ALA A 212 6.07 12.65 -6.68
C ALA A 212 6.88 12.50 -7.98
N PRO A 213 6.29 12.09 -9.11
CA PRO A 213 7.01 11.99 -10.39
C PRO A 213 7.66 13.31 -10.82
N PHE A 214 6.92 14.41 -10.68
CA PHE A 214 7.37 15.77 -10.96
C PHE A 214 6.93 16.74 -9.85
N ASN A 215 7.55 17.92 -9.78
CA ASN A 215 7.12 19.01 -8.92
C ASN A 215 7.19 20.37 -9.63
N SER A 216 6.38 21.32 -9.19
CA SER A 216 6.37 22.69 -9.69
C SER A 216 5.94 23.67 -8.60
N THR A 217 6.51 24.88 -8.62
CA THR A 217 6.06 26.01 -7.78
C THR A 217 5.35 27.09 -8.59
N SER A 218 5.20 26.89 -9.91
CA SER A 218 4.63 27.88 -10.84
C SER A 218 3.27 27.43 -11.34
N THR A 219 2.25 28.23 -11.03
CA THR A 219 0.88 28.03 -11.54
C THR A 219 0.83 28.08 -13.07
N LEU A 220 1.65 28.95 -13.70
CA LEU A 220 1.77 29.03 -15.16
C LEU A 220 2.29 27.71 -15.77
N LYS A 221 3.35 27.13 -15.20
CA LYS A 221 3.89 25.85 -15.68
C LYS A 221 2.86 24.73 -15.49
N CYS A 222 2.16 24.70 -14.35
CA CYS A 222 1.07 23.73 -14.13
C CYS A 222 -0.04 23.89 -15.18
N ALA A 223 -0.47 25.12 -15.47
CA ALA A 223 -1.47 25.39 -16.49
C ALA A 223 -1.02 24.96 -17.90
N GLN A 224 0.25 25.19 -18.25
CA GLN A 224 0.86 24.73 -19.51
C GLN A 224 0.88 23.20 -19.57
N THR A 225 1.23 22.51 -18.48
CA THR A 225 1.20 21.04 -18.44
C THR A 225 -0.22 20.51 -18.61
N ILE A 226 -1.21 21.10 -17.95
CA ILE A 226 -2.62 20.72 -18.10
C ILE A 226 -3.07 20.91 -19.56
N PHE A 227 -2.71 22.04 -20.17
CA PHE A 227 -3.01 22.32 -21.57
C PHE A 227 -2.37 21.27 -22.49
N LEU A 228 -1.06 21.04 -22.36
CA LEU A 228 -0.31 20.08 -23.18
C LEU A 228 -0.84 18.65 -23.03
N ALA A 229 -1.09 18.20 -21.80
CA ALA A 229 -1.67 16.89 -21.51
C ALA A 229 -3.03 16.70 -22.19
N SER A 230 -3.86 17.76 -22.25
CA SER A 230 -5.16 17.72 -22.92
C SER A 230 -5.09 17.80 -24.45
N THR A 231 -3.96 18.24 -25.00
CA THR A 231 -3.73 18.37 -26.46
C THR A 231 -2.84 17.27 -27.04
N CYS A 232 -2.11 16.53 -26.20
CA CYS A 232 -1.38 15.34 -26.61
C CYS A 232 -2.40 14.33 -27.16
N PRO A 233 -2.34 13.98 -28.46
CA PRO A 233 -3.37 13.12 -29.03
C PRO A 233 -3.25 11.71 -28.42
N GLU A 234 -4.32 11.24 -27.77
CA GLU A 234 -4.58 9.82 -27.48
C GLU A 234 -4.58 8.95 -28.76
N HIS A 235 -4.45 9.57 -29.95
CA HIS A 235 -4.50 8.94 -31.26
C HIS A 235 -3.24 9.13 -32.11
N SER A 236 -2.09 9.49 -31.52
CA SER A 236 -0.84 9.40 -32.28
C SER A 236 -0.45 7.93 -32.49
N PRO A 237 0.13 7.54 -33.65
CA PRO A 237 0.67 6.21 -33.88
C PRO A 237 1.68 5.78 -32.81
N LEU A 238 2.37 6.75 -32.19
CA LEU A 238 3.30 6.54 -31.09
C LEU A 238 2.59 6.08 -29.82
N ALA A 239 1.46 6.69 -29.44
CA ALA A 239 0.69 6.32 -28.26
C ALA A 239 0.06 4.92 -28.40
N LYS A 240 -0.45 4.59 -29.58
CA LYS A 240 -0.91 3.23 -29.91
C LYS A 240 0.25 2.22 -29.93
N GLY A 241 1.42 2.63 -30.42
CA GLY A 241 2.64 1.83 -30.39
C GLY A 241 3.11 1.53 -28.96
N PHE A 242 3.10 2.53 -28.08
CA PHE A 242 3.42 2.37 -26.66
C PHE A 242 2.37 1.53 -25.93
N GLU A 243 1.08 1.73 -26.18
CA GLU A 243 0.02 0.92 -25.55
C GLU A 243 0.06 -0.54 -26.04
N ALA A 244 0.37 -0.78 -27.32
CA ALA A 244 0.57 -2.13 -27.86
C ALA A 244 1.83 -2.79 -27.29
N LEU A 245 2.95 -2.05 -27.18
CA LEU A 245 4.19 -2.51 -26.54
C LEU A 245 3.98 -2.81 -25.05
N PHE A 246 3.20 -1.98 -24.35
CA PHE A 246 2.89 -2.17 -22.94
C PHE A 246 1.97 -3.37 -22.71
N LYS A 247 0.94 -3.57 -23.55
CA LYS A 247 0.10 -4.77 -23.52
C LYS A 247 0.89 -6.03 -23.83
N ALA A 248 1.80 -5.99 -24.81
CA ALA A 248 2.69 -7.10 -25.14
C ALA A 248 3.61 -7.43 -23.96
N LYS A 249 4.30 -6.43 -23.39
CA LYS A 249 5.17 -6.65 -22.23
C LYS A 249 4.44 -7.13 -20.98
N ASN A 250 3.21 -6.68 -20.74
CA ASN A 250 2.40 -7.18 -19.61
C ASN A 250 1.91 -8.62 -19.85
N SER A 251 1.67 -9.01 -21.10
CA SER A 251 1.42 -10.41 -21.46
C SER A 251 2.66 -11.27 -21.19
N ASP A 252 3.83 -10.80 -21.62
CA ASP A 252 5.11 -11.48 -21.38
C ASP A 252 5.42 -11.57 -19.87
N LEU A 253 5.08 -10.54 -19.08
CA LEU A 253 5.24 -10.52 -17.63
C LEU A 253 4.27 -11.49 -16.93
N MET A 254 3.04 -11.61 -17.42
CA MET A 254 2.05 -12.58 -16.93
C MET A 254 2.46 -14.02 -17.28
N GLU A 255 3.02 -14.26 -18.47
CA GLU A 255 3.59 -15.55 -18.86
C GLU A 255 4.85 -15.88 -18.05
N ALA A 256 5.73 -14.90 -17.80
CA ALA A 256 6.91 -15.07 -16.96
C ALA A 256 6.53 -15.35 -15.49
N LYS A 257 5.44 -14.73 -14.99
CA LYS A 257 4.89 -15.00 -13.65
C LYS A 257 4.25 -16.39 -13.57
N ALA A 258 3.50 -16.81 -14.61
CA ALA A 258 2.97 -18.17 -14.70
C ALA A 258 4.09 -19.23 -14.81
N ALA A 259 5.20 -18.91 -15.49
CA ALA A 259 6.40 -19.75 -15.54
C ALA A 259 7.15 -19.78 -14.19
N TYR A 260 7.12 -18.68 -13.42
CA TYR A 260 7.67 -18.61 -12.07
C TYR A 260 6.84 -19.42 -11.06
N ASP A 261 5.51 -19.40 -11.16
CA ASP A 261 4.62 -20.21 -10.32
C ASP A 261 4.75 -21.73 -10.63
N GLN A 262 5.18 -22.10 -11.84
CA GLN A 262 5.55 -23.49 -12.17
C GLN A 262 6.85 -23.97 -11.49
N LYS A 263 7.65 -23.08 -10.89
CA LYS A 263 8.89 -23.41 -10.18
C LYS A 263 8.63 -24.23 -8.90
N GLU A 264 7.42 -24.16 -8.35
CA GLU A 264 7.00 -24.95 -7.18
C GLU A 264 6.91 -26.47 -7.49
N LYS A 265 6.79 -26.85 -8.77
CA LYS A 265 6.82 -28.25 -9.22
C LYS A 265 8.24 -28.85 -9.27
N VAL A 266 9.29 -28.02 -9.42
CA VAL A 266 10.69 -28.47 -9.48
C VAL A 266 11.15 -28.99 -8.11
N THR A 267 10.61 -28.44 -7.02
CA THR A 267 10.88 -28.91 -5.66
C THR A 267 10.40 -30.35 -5.43
N LEU A 268 9.37 -30.82 -6.15
CA LEU A 268 8.90 -32.20 -6.09
C LEU A 268 9.79 -33.19 -6.88
N LEU A 269 10.49 -32.71 -7.93
CA LEU A 269 11.36 -33.52 -8.78
C LEU A 269 12.78 -33.73 -8.21
N CYS A 270 13.17 -32.97 -7.18
CA CYS A 270 14.47 -33.10 -6.52
C CYS A 270 14.52 -34.17 -5.40
N LYS A 271 13.38 -34.79 -5.07
CA LYS A 271 13.29 -35.83 -4.04
C LYS A 271 14.09 -37.10 -4.40
N PRO A 272 13.97 -37.66 -5.64
CA PRO A 272 14.76 -38.82 -6.05
C PRO A 272 16.27 -38.56 -6.05
N ALA A 273 16.70 -37.36 -6.46
CA ALA A 273 18.12 -36.99 -6.48
C ALA A 273 18.75 -36.89 -5.07
N LYS A 274 17.97 -36.45 -4.07
CA LYS A 274 18.39 -36.49 -2.67
C LYS A 274 18.54 -37.92 -2.15
N ASP A 275 17.62 -38.80 -2.51
CA ASP A 275 17.67 -40.21 -2.09
C ASP A 275 18.89 -40.94 -2.70
N THR A 276 19.24 -40.66 -3.97
CA THR A 276 20.45 -41.21 -4.62
C THR A 276 21.75 -40.71 -3.98
N ILE A 277 21.80 -39.46 -3.51
CA ILE A 277 22.98 -38.91 -2.81
C ILE A 277 23.20 -39.60 -1.45
N VAL A 278 22.11 -39.94 -0.75
CA VAL A 278 22.18 -40.69 0.52
C VAL A 278 22.68 -42.12 0.29
N GLU A 279 22.24 -42.76 -0.80
CA GLU A 279 22.68 -44.11 -1.17
C GLU A 279 24.18 -44.14 -1.56
N LEU A 280 24.63 -43.16 -2.37
CA LEU A 280 26.05 -42.99 -2.72
C LEU A 280 26.94 -42.72 -1.50
N ARG A 281 26.47 -41.91 -0.53
CA ARG A 281 27.20 -41.71 0.74
C ARG A 281 27.38 -43.01 1.52
N LYS A 282 26.34 -43.85 1.54
CA LYS A 282 26.37 -45.15 2.23
C LYS A 282 27.36 -46.12 1.58
N THR A 283 27.48 -46.09 0.25
CA THR A 283 28.48 -46.87 -0.50
C THR A 283 29.91 -46.35 -0.23
N ILE A 284 30.10 -45.03 -0.17
CA ILE A 284 31.39 -44.41 0.17
C ILE A 284 31.82 -44.75 1.61
N GLU A 285 30.90 -44.73 2.57
CA GLU A 285 31.18 -45.13 3.96
C GLU A 285 31.56 -46.61 4.09
N SER A 286 31.04 -47.47 3.20
CA SER A 286 31.37 -48.90 3.17
C SER A 286 32.75 -49.23 2.58
N ALA A 287 33.39 -48.28 1.86
CA ALA A 287 34.72 -48.43 1.27
C ALA A 287 35.88 -48.12 2.25
N ALA A 288 35.58 -47.92 3.53
CA ALA A 288 36.54 -47.57 4.59
C ALA A 288 37.59 -48.63 5.03
N PRO A 289 37.47 -49.96 4.77
CA PRO A 289 38.49 -50.92 5.21
C PRO A 289 39.83 -50.83 4.44
N GLU A 290 39.79 -50.72 3.11
CA GLU A 290 40.99 -50.70 2.26
C GLU A 290 41.83 -49.43 2.46
N ILE A 291 41.17 -48.30 2.74
CA ILE A 291 41.83 -47.01 3.00
C ILE A 291 42.56 -47.02 4.36
N ARG A 292 42.02 -47.73 5.37
CA ARG A 292 42.66 -47.88 6.68
C ARG A 292 43.93 -48.73 6.61
N GLU A 293 43.92 -49.80 5.82
CA GLU A 293 45.07 -50.68 5.65
C GLU A 293 46.23 -49.94 4.94
N ASN A 294 45.92 -49.17 3.90
CA ASN A 294 46.89 -48.32 3.21
C ASN A 294 47.46 -47.20 4.11
N LEU A 295 46.64 -46.58 4.98
CA LEU A 295 47.10 -45.58 5.95
C LEU A 295 48.03 -46.17 7.01
N THR A 296 47.79 -47.42 7.46
CA THR A 296 48.70 -48.11 8.38
C THR A 296 50.04 -48.46 7.74
N GLU A 297 50.04 -48.79 6.44
CA GLU A 297 51.28 -49.08 5.72
C GLU A 297 52.10 -47.80 5.43
N LEU A 298 51.41 -46.68 5.13
CA LEU A 298 52.05 -45.39 4.90
C LEU A 298 52.70 -44.82 6.17
N THR A 299 52.00 -44.91 7.30
CA THR A 299 52.52 -44.44 8.61
C THR A 299 53.73 -45.26 9.07
N ALA A 300 53.77 -46.56 8.77
CA ALA A 300 54.94 -47.40 9.05
C ALA A 300 56.17 -47.07 8.17
N LYS A 301 55.97 -46.65 6.92
CA LYS A 301 57.05 -46.18 6.02
C LYS A 301 57.60 -44.82 6.46
N LEU A 302 56.72 -43.86 6.75
CA LEU A 302 57.12 -42.53 7.23
C LEU A 302 57.91 -42.59 8.54
N ALA A 303 57.54 -43.49 9.45
CA ALA A 303 58.32 -43.71 10.68
C ALA A 303 59.75 -44.23 10.42
N LYS A 304 59.96 -45.06 9.38
CA LYS A 304 61.30 -45.53 8.98
C LYS A 304 62.13 -44.43 8.33
N ASP A 305 61.52 -43.62 7.48
CA ASP A 305 62.20 -42.53 6.79
C ASP A 305 62.58 -41.40 7.76
N ARG A 306 61.72 -41.10 8.73
CA ARG A 306 62.01 -40.15 9.82
C ARG A 306 63.18 -40.61 10.71
N ALA A 307 63.27 -41.91 11.00
CA ALA A 307 64.41 -42.48 11.72
C ALA A 307 65.72 -42.46 10.91
N LYS A 308 65.64 -42.44 9.58
CA LYS A 308 66.79 -42.31 8.68
C LYS A 308 67.25 -40.85 8.59
N TRP A 309 66.32 -39.90 8.43
CA TRP A 309 66.63 -38.47 8.38
C TRP A 309 67.21 -37.95 9.70
N ALA A 310 66.72 -38.44 10.84
CA ALA A 310 67.30 -38.14 12.14
C ALA A 310 68.75 -38.67 12.31
N LYS A 311 69.13 -39.75 11.63
CA LYS A 311 70.52 -40.26 11.60
C LYS A 311 71.43 -39.47 10.66
N ASP A 312 70.86 -38.86 9.63
CA ASP A 312 71.57 -38.03 8.66
C ASP A 312 71.81 -36.59 9.17
N GLY A 313 71.43 -36.31 10.44
CA GLY A 313 71.77 -35.07 11.15
C GLY A 313 70.76 -33.93 10.98
N LEU A 314 69.58 -34.19 10.41
CA LEU A 314 68.51 -33.20 10.30
C LEU A 314 67.79 -33.01 11.64
N ASP A 315 67.40 -31.77 11.92
CA ASP A 315 66.58 -31.46 13.09
C ASP A 315 65.09 -31.83 12.88
N GLU A 316 64.30 -31.70 13.94
CA GLU A 316 62.92 -32.16 13.94
C GLU A 316 62.01 -31.35 13.00
N GLU A 317 62.35 -30.07 12.75
CA GLU A 317 61.59 -29.16 11.91
C GLU A 317 61.90 -29.40 10.42
N GLU A 318 63.17 -29.66 10.09
CA GLU A 318 63.60 -30.09 8.76
C GLU A 318 63.06 -31.48 8.39
N CYS A 319 62.93 -32.39 9.36
CA CYS A 319 62.30 -33.70 9.13
C CYS A 319 60.80 -33.57 8.82
N LEU A 320 60.09 -32.66 9.50
CA LEU A 320 58.67 -32.41 9.26
C LEU A 320 58.43 -31.77 7.89
N GLN A 321 59.31 -30.87 7.45
CA GLN A 321 59.23 -30.30 6.11
C GLN A 321 59.39 -31.35 5.01
N LYS A 322 60.35 -32.28 5.16
CA LYS A 322 60.50 -33.38 4.18
C LYS A 322 59.35 -34.38 4.22
N GLU A 323 58.76 -34.62 5.39
CA GLU A 323 57.56 -35.45 5.55
C GLU A 323 56.36 -34.80 4.83
N GLU A 324 56.18 -33.49 4.98
CA GLU A 324 55.17 -32.71 4.27
C GLU A 324 55.40 -32.71 2.74
N GLU A 325 56.65 -32.54 2.30
CA GLU A 325 57.01 -32.53 0.87
C GLU A 325 56.74 -33.91 0.22
N TYR A 326 57.12 -35.00 0.89
CA TYR A 326 56.83 -36.36 0.45
C TYR A 326 55.33 -36.68 0.41
N LEU A 327 54.59 -36.26 1.46
CA LEU A 327 53.14 -36.44 1.52
C LEU A 327 52.43 -35.65 0.42
N ASN A 328 52.87 -34.43 0.12
CA ASN A 328 52.30 -33.60 -0.94
C ASN A 328 52.61 -34.17 -2.33
N GLU A 329 53.81 -34.70 -2.56
CA GLU A 329 54.17 -35.34 -3.83
C GLU A 329 53.34 -36.61 -4.06
N ARG A 330 53.10 -37.40 -3.01
CA ARG A 330 52.25 -38.58 -3.05
C ARG A 330 50.77 -38.22 -3.26
N LEU A 331 50.28 -37.19 -2.58
CA LEU A 331 48.92 -36.66 -2.74
C LEU A 331 48.68 -36.21 -4.18
N SER A 332 49.67 -35.54 -4.78
CA SER A 332 49.63 -35.10 -6.18
C SER A 332 49.61 -36.27 -7.16
N GLN A 333 50.39 -37.33 -6.91
CA GLN A 333 50.37 -38.55 -7.74
C GLN A 333 49.01 -39.28 -7.69
N GLU A 334 48.42 -39.41 -6.50
CA GLU A 334 47.11 -40.03 -6.33
C GLU A 334 45.98 -39.16 -6.93
N GLN A 335 46.08 -37.83 -6.81
CA GLN A 335 45.18 -36.89 -7.47
C GLN A 335 45.25 -37.02 -9.00
N MET A 336 46.44 -37.10 -9.57
CA MET A 336 46.63 -37.31 -11.01
C MET A 336 46.12 -38.69 -11.47
N ALA A 337 46.29 -39.73 -10.66
CA ALA A 337 45.74 -41.06 -10.96
C ALA A 337 44.20 -41.06 -10.92
N LEU A 338 43.59 -40.35 -9.97
CA LEU A 338 42.14 -40.18 -9.87
C LEU A 338 41.58 -39.39 -11.06
N GLU A 339 42.27 -38.34 -11.49
CA GLU A 339 41.96 -37.54 -12.69
C GLU A 339 42.13 -38.32 -14.00
N ALA A 340 43.02 -39.32 -14.03
CA ALA A 340 43.25 -40.16 -15.21
C ALA A 340 42.22 -41.31 -15.36
N ILE A 341 41.67 -41.83 -14.25
CA ILE A 341 40.74 -42.97 -14.24
C ILE A 341 39.29 -42.52 -14.53
N HIS A 342 38.93 -41.28 -14.20
CA HIS A 342 37.67 -40.66 -14.58
C HIS A 342 37.93 -39.27 -15.19
N PRO A 343 37.53 -39.01 -16.45
CA PRO A 343 37.55 -37.65 -16.97
C PRO A 343 36.46 -36.86 -16.24
N VAL A 344 36.80 -36.28 -15.08
CA VAL A 344 35.92 -35.38 -14.34
C VAL A 344 35.76 -34.14 -15.22
N ASP A 345 34.57 -34.01 -15.80
CA ASP A 345 34.22 -32.90 -16.68
C ASP A 345 34.54 -31.57 -15.99
N ARG A 346 35.47 -30.81 -16.57
CA ARG A 346 35.98 -29.53 -16.05
C ARG A 346 34.83 -28.56 -15.72
N SER A 347 33.69 -28.70 -16.40
CA SER A 347 32.47 -27.94 -16.15
C SER A 347 31.84 -28.17 -14.76
N ILE A 348 32.03 -29.36 -14.16
CA ILE A 348 31.49 -29.70 -12.83
C ILE A 348 32.32 -29.05 -11.73
N MET A 349 33.64 -29.02 -11.88
CA MET A 349 34.55 -28.35 -10.94
C MET A 349 34.35 -26.84 -10.94
N ASP A 350 34.22 -26.24 -12.12
CA ASP A 350 33.90 -24.81 -12.25
C ASP A 350 32.53 -24.46 -11.64
N ARG A 351 31.57 -25.39 -11.71
CA ARG A 351 30.25 -25.22 -11.10
C ARG A 351 30.30 -25.34 -9.58
N TYR A 352 31.10 -26.25 -9.05
CA TYR A 352 31.32 -26.40 -7.61
C TYR A 352 32.00 -25.17 -6.99
N GLN A 353 33.06 -24.65 -7.63
CA GLN A 353 33.72 -23.42 -7.18
C GLN A 353 32.80 -22.20 -7.22
N ARG A 354 31.93 -22.11 -8.25
CA ARG A 354 30.89 -21.08 -8.32
C ARG A 354 29.90 -21.20 -7.16
N TYR A 355 29.44 -22.40 -6.84
CA TYR A 355 28.55 -22.61 -5.69
C TYR A 355 29.21 -22.29 -4.35
N GLN A 356 30.48 -22.64 -4.14
CA GLN A 356 31.20 -22.24 -2.92
C GLN A 356 31.29 -20.71 -2.78
N THR A 357 31.53 -20.00 -3.88
CA THR A 357 31.57 -18.54 -3.88
C THR A 357 30.21 -17.93 -3.57
N GLN A 358 29.14 -18.45 -4.19
CA GLN A 358 27.77 -17.99 -3.94
C GLN A 358 27.33 -18.26 -2.50
N MET A 359 27.60 -19.46 -1.97
CA MET A 359 27.29 -19.79 -0.57
C MET A 359 28.00 -18.86 0.41
N LYS A 360 29.22 -18.40 0.09
CA LYS A 360 29.93 -17.42 0.91
C LYS A 360 29.25 -16.05 0.87
N GLN A 361 28.89 -15.57 -0.33
CA GLN A 361 28.19 -14.29 -0.52
C GLN A 361 26.82 -14.28 0.17
N GLU A 362 26.01 -15.32 -0.04
CA GLU A 362 24.69 -15.45 0.59
C GLU A 362 24.79 -15.49 2.11
N LYS A 363 25.85 -16.09 2.67
CA LYS A 363 26.10 -16.11 4.11
C LYS A 363 26.46 -14.72 4.65
N GLU A 364 27.31 -13.98 3.95
CA GLU A 364 27.66 -12.60 4.31
C GLU A 364 26.42 -11.67 4.24
N GLU A 365 25.56 -11.85 3.24
CA GLU A 365 24.28 -11.13 3.15
C GLU A 365 23.34 -11.49 4.29
N LEU A 366 23.23 -12.77 4.66
CA LEU A 366 22.41 -13.22 5.78
C LEU A 366 22.85 -12.59 7.10
N ASP A 367 24.16 -12.61 7.39
CA ASP A 367 24.73 -11.99 8.60
C ASP A 367 24.41 -10.47 8.64
N SER A 368 24.44 -9.80 7.48
CA SER A 368 24.09 -8.38 7.38
C SER A 368 22.61 -8.11 7.67
N LEU A 369 21.71 -8.93 7.11
CA LEU A 369 20.25 -8.82 7.30
C LEU A 369 19.84 -9.14 8.74
N GLU A 370 20.49 -10.11 9.39
CA GLU A 370 20.28 -10.39 10.80
C GLU A 370 20.67 -9.20 11.68
N SER A 371 21.81 -8.55 11.38
CA SER A 371 22.24 -7.34 12.08
C SER A 371 21.24 -6.18 11.90
N GLU A 372 20.73 -5.98 10.68
CA GLU A 372 19.73 -4.95 10.41
C GLU A 372 18.39 -5.21 11.10
N THR A 373 17.97 -6.48 11.11
CA THR A 373 16.74 -6.92 11.79
C THR A 373 16.81 -6.63 13.28
N GLU A 374 17.95 -6.90 13.91
CA GLU A 374 18.13 -6.66 15.35
C GLU A 374 18.12 -5.16 15.68
N LYS A 375 18.78 -4.32 14.85
CA LYS A 375 18.71 -2.86 14.95
C LYS A 375 17.27 -2.34 14.80
N CYS A 376 16.48 -2.91 13.90
CA CYS A 376 15.08 -2.53 13.74
C CYS A 376 14.23 -2.91 14.96
N LYS A 377 14.43 -4.10 15.53
CA LYS A 377 13.75 -4.51 16.78
C LYS A 377 14.07 -3.58 17.94
N GLU A 378 15.34 -3.18 18.10
CA GLU A 378 15.74 -2.22 19.14
C GLU A 378 15.03 -0.86 18.96
N LYS A 379 14.94 -0.34 17.73
CA LYS A 379 14.22 0.90 17.44
C LYS A 379 12.72 0.79 17.72
N ILE A 380 12.10 -0.33 17.36
CA ILE A 380 10.68 -0.60 17.64
C ILE A 380 10.48 -0.58 19.16
N LYS A 381 11.32 -1.29 19.91
CA LYS A 381 11.25 -1.34 21.38
C LYS A 381 11.43 0.05 22.01
N LEU A 382 12.43 0.82 21.58
CA LEU A 382 12.66 2.17 22.08
C LEU A 382 11.43 3.07 21.84
N THR A 383 10.83 2.99 20.66
CA THR A 383 9.64 3.77 20.30
C THR A 383 8.44 3.33 21.13
N TYR A 384 8.27 2.01 21.30
CA TYR A 384 7.22 1.42 22.13
C TYR A 384 7.30 1.90 23.58
N ASP A 385 8.47 1.83 24.19
CA ASP A 385 8.69 2.20 25.60
C ASP A 385 8.44 3.71 25.84
N GLN A 386 8.61 4.56 24.83
CA GLN A 386 8.28 5.98 24.90
C GLN A 386 6.78 6.23 24.71
N TRP A 387 6.15 5.55 23.75
CA TRP A 387 4.78 5.83 23.34
C TRP A 387 3.73 5.15 24.24
N ARG A 388 3.98 3.90 24.67
CA ARG A 388 3.02 3.10 25.43
C ARG A 388 2.56 3.78 26.73
N PRO A 389 3.45 4.34 27.57
CA PRO A 389 3.01 5.04 28.79
C PRO A 389 2.10 6.24 28.51
N CYS A 390 2.33 6.93 27.38
CA CYS A 390 1.48 8.04 26.95
C CYS A 390 0.09 7.55 26.51
N LEU A 391 0.03 6.45 25.77
CA LEU A 391 -1.24 5.80 25.40
C LEU A 391 -2.00 5.34 26.65
N ASP A 392 -1.34 4.64 27.57
CA ASP A 392 -1.97 4.14 28.80
C ASP A 392 -2.56 5.30 29.64
N LYS A 393 -1.85 6.42 29.73
CA LYS A 393 -2.33 7.63 30.40
C LYS A 393 -3.55 8.22 29.69
N LEU A 394 -3.54 8.28 28.36
CA LEU A 394 -4.67 8.78 27.57
C LEU A 394 -5.90 7.89 27.78
N ILE A 395 -5.74 6.58 27.67
CA ILE A 395 -6.82 5.60 27.83
C ILE A 395 -7.39 5.65 29.24
N ARG A 396 -6.56 5.73 30.29
CA ARG A 396 -7.04 5.92 31.67
C ARG A 396 -7.86 7.20 31.83
N ASN A 397 -7.49 8.29 31.16
CA ASN A 397 -8.27 9.52 31.22
C ASN A 397 -9.61 9.40 30.48
N ILE A 398 -9.64 8.70 29.33
CA ILE A 398 -10.88 8.43 28.60
C ILE A 398 -11.78 7.50 29.43
N ASP A 399 -11.21 6.43 30.00
CA ASP A 399 -11.90 5.45 30.85
C ASP A 399 -12.55 6.11 32.06
N ALA A 400 -11.81 6.93 32.82
CA ALA A 400 -12.36 7.65 33.97
C ALA A 400 -13.53 8.57 33.60
N LYS A 401 -13.44 9.26 32.45
CA LYS A 401 -14.53 10.13 31.96
C LYS A 401 -15.71 9.34 31.43
N PHE A 402 -15.45 8.23 30.75
CA PHE A 402 -16.48 7.34 30.26
C PHE A 402 -17.24 6.72 31.42
N ASP A 403 -16.55 6.22 32.45
CA ASP A 403 -17.15 5.67 33.66
C ASP A 403 -18.05 6.71 34.35
N VAL A 404 -17.58 7.95 34.51
CA VAL A 404 -18.41 9.05 35.03
C VAL A 404 -19.62 9.31 34.13
N ALA A 405 -19.44 9.56 32.84
CA ALA A 405 -20.55 9.86 31.93
C ALA A 405 -21.58 8.72 31.83
N PHE A 406 -21.11 7.48 31.92
CA PHE A 406 -21.93 6.27 31.81
C PHE A 406 -22.69 5.98 33.12
N THR A 407 -22.15 6.39 34.28
CA THR A 407 -22.79 6.22 35.59
C THR A 407 -23.64 7.43 36.03
N SER A 408 -23.29 8.67 35.65
CA SER A 408 -23.91 9.90 36.16
C SER A 408 -25.03 10.48 35.30
N ASP A 409 -24.96 10.39 33.97
CA ASP A 409 -25.76 11.25 33.09
C ASP A 409 -27.08 10.64 32.60
N TYR A 410 -27.20 9.31 32.59
CA TYR A 410 -28.38 8.62 32.01
C TYR A 410 -28.89 7.41 32.81
N ALA A 411 -28.16 6.94 33.81
CA ALA A 411 -28.47 5.70 34.51
C ALA A 411 -28.76 5.97 35.99
N GLY A 412 -29.98 6.38 36.31
CA GLY A 412 -30.52 6.17 37.66
C GLY A 412 -30.66 4.68 38.06
N ILE A 413 -29.99 3.76 37.35
CA ILE A 413 -30.03 2.30 37.50
C ILE A 413 -28.71 1.70 36.95
N GLY A 414 -27.79 1.30 37.83
CA GLY A 414 -26.85 0.18 37.66
C GLY A 414 -26.00 -0.07 36.40
N CYS A 415 -25.70 0.95 35.59
CA CYS A 415 -24.86 0.78 34.40
C CYS A 415 -23.36 0.95 34.73
N LEU A 416 -22.50 0.09 34.16
CA LEU A 416 -21.04 0.13 34.31
C LEU A 416 -20.37 0.10 32.95
N GLY A 417 -19.29 0.86 32.76
CA GLY A 417 -18.57 0.92 31.50
C GLY A 417 -17.07 1.03 31.72
N ARG A 418 -16.28 0.36 30.87
CA ARG A 418 -14.82 0.52 30.83
C ARG A 418 -14.30 0.65 29.41
N ILE A 419 -13.09 1.16 29.29
CA ILE A 419 -12.32 1.26 28.06
C ILE A 419 -10.95 0.66 28.31
N VAL A 420 -10.59 -0.33 27.50
CA VAL A 420 -9.31 -1.02 27.59
C VAL A 420 -8.66 -1.14 26.22
N VAL A 421 -7.33 -1.09 26.19
CA VAL A 421 -6.55 -1.45 25.00
C VAL A 421 -6.23 -2.94 25.10
N VAL A 422 -6.46 -3.66 24.00
CA VAL A 422 -6.07 -5.06 23.86
C VAL A 422 -4.80 -5.12 23.01
N ASP A 423 -3.77 -5.71 23.59
CA ASP A 423 -2.45 -5.83 22.98
C ASP A 423 -2.36 -7.11 22.15
N ASP A 424 -1.72 -7.01 20.98
CA ASP A 424 -1.36 -8.16 20.14
C ASP A 424 0.10 -8.00 19.66
N PRO A 425 0.86 -9.10 19.47
CA PRO A 425 2.18 -9.03 18.84
C PRO A 425 2.18 -8.36 17.46
N ASP A 426 1.06 -8.40 16.75
CA ASP A 426 0.80 -7.67 15.52
C ASP A 426 0.07 -6.35 15.82
N TYR A 427 0.75 -5.23 15.62
CA TYR A 427 0.20 -3.90 15.88
C TYR A 427 -1.07 -3.59 15.07
N ASP A 428 -1.26 -4.23 13.89
CA ASP A 428 -2.46 -4.03 13.08
C ASP A 428 -3.72 -4.65 13.72
N LYS A 429 -3.54 -5.53 14.71
CA LYS A 429 -4.63 -6.15 15.48
C LYS A 429 -4.91 -5.47 16.81
N TRP A 430 -4.17 -4.41 17.14
CA TRP A 430 -4.45 -3.65 18.35
C TRP A 430 -5.84 -3.03 18.25
N GLU A 431 -6.63 -3.21 19.32
CA GLU A 431 -7.99 -2.71 19.37
C GLU A 431 -8.31 -2.06 20.71
N ILE A 432 -9.24 -1.12 20.68
CA ILE A 432 -9.87 -0.58 21.88
C ILE A 432 -11.15 -1.37 22.09
N GLU A 433 -11.23 -2.08 23.21
CA GLU A 433 -12.47 -2.71 23.64
C GLU A 433 -13.22 -1.79 24.61
N VAL A 434 -14.54 -1.79 24.47
CA VAL A 434 -15.46 -1.05 25.36
C VAL A 434 -16.35 -2.07 26.07
N PRO A 435 -15.92 -2.64 27.21
CA PRO A 435 -16.77 -3.50 28.01
C PRO A 435 -17.86 -2.68 28.71
N VAL A 436 -19.12 -3.11 28.60
CA VAL A 436 -20.28 -2.45 29.23
C VAL A 436 -21.19 -3.45 29.93
N SER A 437 -21.89 -2.98 30.95
CA SER A 437 -22.99 -3.66 31.64
C SER A 437 -24.11 -2.66 31.87
N PHE A 438 -25.36 -3.08 31.64
CA PHE A 438 -26.54 -2.22 31.76
C PHE A 438 -27.41 -2.60 32.97
N ARG A 439 -26.92 -3.48 33.86
CA ARG A 439 -27.64 -3.98 35.03
C ARG A 439 -26.69 -4.20 36.21
N ASP A 440 -27.16 -3.91 37.43
CA ASP A 440 -26.40 -3.98 38.70
C ASP A 440 -25.74 -5.33 39.02
N ASN A 441 -26.11 -6.42 38.33
CA ASN A 441 -25.60 -7.78 38.58
C ASN A 441 -25.05 -8.50 37.33
N GLU A 442 -24.83 -7.79 36.23
CA GLU A 442 -24.21 -8.37 35.02
C GLU A 442 -22.72 -8.03 34.92
N LYS A 443 -21.92 -9.02 34.54
CA LYS A 443 -20.48 -8.82 34.28
C LYS A 443 -20.32 -7.91 33.06
N LEU A 444 -19.24 -7.11 33.05
CA LEU A 444 -18.85 -6.34 31.88
C LEU A 444 -18.63 -7.25 30.69
N VAL A 445 -19.24 -6.92 29.56
CA VAL A 445 -19.06 -7.65 28.30
C VAL A 445 -18.65 -6.69 27.21
N ARG A 446 -17.76 -7.14 26.32
CA ARG A 446 -17.43 -6.45 25.08
C ARG A 446 -18.70 -5.98 24.37
N LEU A 447 -18.69 -4.73 23.92
CA LEU A 447 -19.72 -4.19 23.07
C LEU A 447 -19.65 -4.86 21.69
N ASP A 448 -20.64 -5.67 21.35
CA ASP A 448 -20.70 -6.40 20.09
C ASP A 448 -22.07 -6.29 19.42
N PRO A 449 -22.19 -6.57 18.11
CA PRO A 449 -23.46 -6.45 17.40
C PRO A 449 -24.53 -7.48 17.79
N HIS A 450 -24.14 -8.56 18.47
CA HIS A 450 -24.95 -9.76 18.67
C HIS A 450 -25.59 -9.82 20.05
N ARG A 451 -25.01 -9.15 21.05
CA ARG A 451 -25.41 -9.29 22.45
C ARG A 451 -26.17 -8.09 23.01
N GLN A 452 -25.84 -6.87 22.61
CA GLN A 452 -26.53 -5.66 23.07
C GLN A 452 -27.58 -5.16 22.08
N SER A 453 -28.66 -4.58 22.60
CA SER A 453 -29.71 -3.96 21.78
C SER A 453 -29.18 -2.73 21.02
N GLY A 454 -29.86 -2.34 19.93
CA GLY A 454 -29.47 -1.17 19.14
C GLY A 454 -29.41 0.14 19.95
N GLY A 455 -30.26 0.28 20.97
CA GLY A 455 -30.27 1.44 21.88
C GLY A 455 -29.08 1.45 22.85
N GLU A 456 -28.77 0.31 23.46
CA GLU A 456 -27.61 0.13 24.36
C GLU A 456 -26.29 0.39 23.64
N ARG A 457 -26.14 -0.11 22.40
CA ARG A 457 -24.95 0.16 21.58
C ARG A 457 -24.82 1.64 21.22
N SER A 458 -25.94 2.27 20.86
CA SER A 458 -25.94 3.70 20.53
C SER A 458 -25.56 4.54 21.74
N LEU A 459 -26.08 4.20 22.92
CA LEU A 459 -25.75 4.87 24.18
C LEU A 459 -24.27 4.72 24.53
N ALA A 460 -23.73 3.50 24.54
CA ALA A 460 -22.31 3.25 24.82
C ALA A 460 -21.39 3.95 23.82
N THR A 461 -21.74 3.94 22.54
CA THR A 461 -20.96 4.62 21.50
C THR A 461 -20.98 6.14 21.69
N ILE A 462 -22.13 6.73 22.00
CA ILE A 462 -22.24 8.18 22.22
C ILE A 462 -21.47 8.61 23.47
N MET A 463 -21.53 7.83 24.55
CA MET A 463 -20.79 8.14 25.79
C MET A 463 -19.27 8.03 25.59
N TYR A 464 -18.83 7.04 24.81
CA TYR A 464 -17.43 6.91 24.41
C TYR A 464 -16.97 8.10 23.57
N LEU A 465 -17.78 8.53 22.60
CA LEU A 465 -17.47 9.72 21.79
C LEU A 465 -17.46 11.00 22.63
N LYS A 466 -18.37 11.13 23.61
CA LYS A 466 -18.41 12.28 24.53
C LYS A 466 -17.14 12.35 25.37
N SER A 467 -16.68 11.24 25.95
CA SER A 467 -15.46 11.20 26.76
C SER A 467 -14.20 11.55 25.94
N LEU A 468 -14.17 11.20 24.64
CA LEU A 468 -13.13 11.62 23.69
C LEU A 468 -13.18 13.13 23.39
N THR A 469 -14.36 13.69 23.16
CA THR A 469 -14.50 15.12 22.82
C THR A 469 -14.06 16.04 23.95
N GLU A 470 -14.28 15.65 25.21
CA GLU A 470 -13.83 16.46 26.35
C GLU A 470 -12.31 16.43 26.58
N LEU A 471 -11.59 15.51 25.94
CA LEU A 471 -10.11 15.48 25.94
C LEU A 471 -9.53 16.22 24.72
N SER A 472 -10.36 16.44 23.71
CA SER A 472 -10.01 17.13 22.47
C SER A 472 -10.37 18.61 22.62
N LYS A 473 -9.50 19.40 23.26
CA LYS A 473 -9.61 20.86 23.12
C LYS A 473 -9.24 21.22 21.69
N PRO A 474 -10.13 21.85 20.91
CA PRO A 474 -9.76 22.35 19.59
C PRO A 474 -8.59 23.35 19.75
N PRO A 475 -7.63 23.37 18.82
CA PRO A 475 -6.46 24.25 18.90
C PRO A 475 -6.78 25.73 18.58
N PHE A 476 -8.01 26.17 18.80
CA PHE A 476 -8.49 27.53 18.54
C PHE A 476 -9.10 28.12 19.81
#